data_AF-A0A966VYV8-F1
#
_entry.id   AF-A0A966VYV8-F1
#
_cell.length_a   1.000
_cell.length_b   1.000
_cell.length_c   1.000
_cell.angle_alpha   90.00
_cell.angle_beta   90.00
_cell.angle_gamma   90.00
#
_symmetry.space_group_name_H-M   'P 1'
#
loop_
_entity.id
_entity.type
_entity.pdbx_description
1 polymer ?
#
loop_
_entity_poly.entity_id
_entity_poly.type
_entity_poly.pdbx_seq_one_letter_code
_entity_poly.pdbx_strand_id
1 'polypeptide(L)'
;MSRWFVILFAVVVSASAARGAERFFDFAAMPEGKPPAGFVSVLTGTGAPGDWKVVLADAPTAFKPLTPNTPAGGKVGVLAQLSTDATEERFPALVFDSEVFGDFTFTTKFKCVAGKAEQMAGVVFRYQDPKNYYYVRASALGKNVRFFKFVNGERSTPIGPEVPIEQGVWHELSVECKGNQIRVALDGKEVIPPLADNSFAFGKLGFWTKSDSVSHFADAKITYTPRETLAKALVREIFEKRSSVQGVTIYMKDSTGPTVRVIATNRDQLVGQLGGDTELNVITKDVIYSGEDSPSGLRLITLPLHDRNGEVAAAVRLELKTFKGQTEKNAIITAMPFIKRMEQRFKEAKDLIE
;
A
#
# COMPACT_ATOMS: atom_id res chain seq x y z
N MET A 1 37.25 53.59 -1.91
CA MET A 1 36.93 52.32 -1.23
C MET A 1 35.41 52.16 -1.18
N SER A 2 34.79 51.48 -2.15
CA SER A 2 33.34 51.22 -2.16
C SER A 2 33.09 49.77 -1.69
N ARG A 3 32.30 49.59 -0.64
CA ARG A 3 31.92 48.27 -0.11
C ARG A 3 30.67 47.78 -0.83
N TRP A 4 30.76 46.66 -1.54
CA TRP A 4 29.60 45.91 -2.03
C TRP A 4 29.05 45.02 -0.92
N PHE A 5 27.75 45.12 -0.65
CA PHE A 5 27.01 44.15 0.16
C PHE A 5 26.35 43.15 -0.79
N VAL A 6 26.77 41.88 -0.72
CA VAL A 6 26.07 40.78 -1.38
C VAL A 6 25.05 40.23 -0.39
N ILE A 7 23.76 40.37 -0.69
CA ILE A 7 22.68 39.73 0.07
C ILE A 7 22.44 38.34 -0.53
N LEU A 8 22.84 37.30 0.19
CA LEU A 8 22.50 35.92 -0.16
C LEU A 8 21.05 35.64 0.27
N PHE A 9 20.16 35.39 -0.70
CA PHE A 9 18.84 34.82 -0.43
C PHE A 9 19.00 33.34 -0.09
N ALA A 10 18.78 32.96 1.17
CA ALA A 10 18.65 31.57 1.56
C ALA A 10 17.29 31.04 1.06
N VAL A 11 17.33 30.20 0.03
CA VAL A 11 16.17 29.42 -0.40
C VAL A 11 15.97 28.30 0.61
N VAL A 12 15.00 28.45 1.51
CA VAL A 12 14.55 27.37 2.38
C VAL A 12 13.68 26.43 1.55
N VAL A 13 14.27 25.38 1.00
CA VAL A 13 13.54 24.23 0.49
C VAL A 13 12.97 23.50 1.71
N SER A 14 11.71 23.76 2.03
CA SER A 14 10.97 22.92 2.98
C SER A 14 10.65 21.60 2.28
N ALA A 15 11.54 20.62 2.44
CA ALA A 15 11.22 19.24 2.14
C ALA A 15 10.18 18.79 3.17
N SER A 16 8.90 18.75 2.77
CA SER A 16 7.86 18.07 3.54
C SER A 16 8.26 16.60 3.63
N ALA A 17 8.90 16.21 4.73
CA ALA A 17 9.06 14.81 5.07
C ALA A 17 7.65 14.22 5.15
N ALA A 18 7.28 13.38 4.17
CA ALA A 18 6.05 12.62 4.23
C ALA A 18 6.04 11.89 5.58
N ARG A 19 5.04 12.19 6.42
CA ARG A 19 4.90 11.50 7.71
C ARG A 19 4.66 10.03 7.41
N GLY A 20 5.51 9.16 7.94
CA GLY A 20 5.32 7.71 7.84
C GLY A 20 3.97 7.34 8.49
N ALA A 21 3.14 6.62 7.74
CA ALA A 21 1.95 6.00 8.29
C ALA A 21 2.33 4.69 8.99
N GLU A 22 1.51 4.27 9.94
CA GLU A 22 1.70 3.03 10.68
C GLU A 22 0.42 2.21 10.64
N ARG A 23 0.58 0.90 10.45
CA ARG A 23 -0.52 -0.07 10.52
C ARG A 23 -0.08 -1.27 11.36
N PHE A 24 -0.99 -1.69 12.22
CA PHE A 24 -0.84 -2.87 13.07
C PHE A 24 -1.83 -3.95 12.62
N PHE A 25 -1.37 -5.19 12.59
CA PHE A 25 -2.22 -6.35 12.35
C PHE A 25 -2.50 -7.04 13.69
N ASP A 26 -3.50 -6.53 14.40
CA ASP A 26 -3.90 -7.06 15.70
C ASP A 26 -4.73 -8.34 15.54
N PHE A 27 -4.04 -9.48 15.51
CA PHE A 27 -4.68 -10.80 15.44
C PHE A 27 -5.46 -11.14 16.72
N ALA A 28 -5.19 -10.51 17.86
CA ALA A 28 -5.92 -10.75 19.09
C ALA A 28 -7.33 -10.15 19.06
N ALA A 29 -7.55 -9.13 18.24
CA ALA A 29 -8.88 -8.55 17.98
C ALA A 29 -9.70 -9.32 16.93
N MET A 30 -9.13 -10.37 16.31
CA MET A 30 -9.77 -11.11 15.22
C MET A 30 -10.38 -12.45 15.70
N PRO A 31 -11.45 -12.95 15.04
CA PRO A 31 -12.08 -14.20 15.42
C PRO A 31 -11.15 -15.42 15.27
N GLU A 32 -11.06 -16.24 16.32
CA GLU A 32 -10.33 -17.51 16.28
C GLU A 32 -10.89 -18.48 15.22
N GLY A 33 -10.01 -19.28 14.62
CA GLY A 33 -10.34 -20.31 13.63
C GLY A 33 -10.67 -19.76 12.24
N LYS A 34 -10.57 -18.44 12.04
CA LYS A 34 -10.82 -17.77 10.76
C LYS A 34 -9.54 -17.14 10.21
N PRO A 35 -9.41 -17.01 8.88
CA PRO A 35 -8.36 -16.18 8.30
C PRO A 35 -8.57 -14.70 8.68
N PRO A 36 -7.50 -13.92 8.86
CA PRO A 36 -7.61 -12.51 9.20
C PRO A 36 -8.26 -11.71 8.05
N ALA A 37 -9.16 -10.79 8.40
CA ALA A 37 -9.86 -9.97 7.42
C ALA A 37 -8.88 -9.08 6.61
N GLY A 38 -9.15 -8.89 5.32
CA GLY A 38 -8.29 -8.11 4.42
C GLY A 38 -7.07 -8.87 3.89
N PHE A 39 -6.90 -10.14 4.26
CA PHE A 39 -5.85 -11.01 3.71
C PHE A 39 -6.42 -12.04 2.73
N VAL A 40 -5.60 -12.38 1.73
CA VAL A 40 -5.89 -13.40 0.73
C VAL A 40 -4.80 -14.47 0.78
N SER A 41 -5.21 -15.74 0.86
CA SER A 41 -4.30 -16.87 0.76
C SER A 41 -3.93 -17.09 -0.70
N VAL A 42 -2.63 -17.10 -0.99
CA VAL A 42 -2.08 -17.34 -2.32
C VAL A 42 -1.09 -18.49 -2.28
N LEU A 43 -0.84 -19.12 -3.43
CA LEU A 43 0.07 -20.23 -3.57
C LEU A 43 0.97 -20.01 -4.79
N THR A 44 2.29 -20.07 -4.59
CA THR A 44 3.25 -20.29 -5.67
C THR A 44 3.66 -21.76 -5.67
N GLY A 45 3.80 -22.35 -6.86
CA GLY A 45 4.17 -23.76 -7.02
C GLY A 45 2.96 -24.69 -7.06
N THR A 46 3.11 -25.90 -6.52
CA THR A 46 2.09 -26.97 -6.53
C THR A 46 1.66 -27.36 -5.11
N GLY A 47 0.64 -28.23 -5.00
CA GLY A 47 0.08 -28.67 -3.71
C GLY A 47 -1.16 -27.88 -3.28
N ALA A 48 -1.62 -28.10 -2.05
CA ALA A 48 -2.78 -27.40 -1.50
C ALA A 48 -2.46 -25.94 -1.12
N PRO A 49 -3.41 -25.00 -1.13
CA PRO A 49 -3.23 -23.69 -0.52
C PRO A 49 -2.91 -23.77 0.99
N GLY A 50 -2.36 -22.70 1.57
CA GLY A 50 -2.11 -22.64 3.00
C GLY A 50 -3.40 -22.63 3.83
N ASP A 51 -3.39 -23.31 4.98
CA ASP A 51 -4.47 -23.22 5.97
C ASP A 51 -4.14 -22.11 6.98
N TRP A 52 -4.57 -20.89 6.68
CA TRP A 52 -4.26 -19.69 7.46
C TRP A 52 -5.40 -19.32 8.41
N LYS A 53 -5.12 -19.28 9.72
CA LYS A 53 -6.12 -19.01 10.75
C LYS A 53 -5.54 -18.23 11.92
N VAL A 54 -6.38 -17.46 12.61
CA VAL A 54 -6.07 -16.95 13.94
C VAL A 54 -6.26 -18.09 14.95
N VAL A 55 -5.28 -18.31 15.82
CA VAL A 55 -5.32 -19.33 16.90
C VAL A 55 -4.84 -18.72 18.22
N LEU A 56 -5.23 -19.31 19.35
CA LEU A 56 -4.71 -18.91 20.66
C LEU A 56 -3.37 -19.59 20.96
N ALA A 57 -2.32 -18.80 21.19
CA ALA A 57 -0.98 -19.29 21.52
C ALA A 57 -0.28 -18.43 22.58
N ASP A 58 0.74 -18.99 23.22
CA ASP A 58 1.66 -18.24 24.06
C ASP A 58 2.61 -17.45 23.14
N ALA A 59 2.50 -16.12 23.15
CA ALA A 59 3.34 -15.23 22.37
C ALA A 59 3.77 -14.01 23.19
N PRO A 60 5.02 -13.53 23.02
CA PRO A 60 5.46 -12.30 23.66
C PRO A 60 4.82 -11.14 22.91
N THR A 61 3.66 -10.65 23.35
CA THR A 61 2.99 -9.51 22.71
C THR A 61 3.35 -8.19 23.39
N ALA A 62 3.65 -7.17 22.59
CA ALA A 62 3.62 -5.79 23.07
C ALA A 62 2.17 -5.27 23.18
N PHE A 63 1.24 -5.88 22.45
CA PHE A 63 -0.19 -5.56 22.47
C PHE A 63 -0.83 -6.19 23.70
N LYS A 64 -1.05 -5.38 24.74
CA LYS A 64 -1.98 -5.75 25.81
C LYS A 64 -3.39 -5.75 25.22
N PRO A 65 -4.21 -6.81 25.43
CA PRO A 65 -5.59 -6.82 24.98
C PRO A 65 -6.31 -5.58 25.54
N LEU A 66 -6.91 -4.76 24.66
CA LEU A 66 -7.74 -3.63 25.06
C LEU A 66 -9.15 -4.06 25.49
N THR A 67 -9.43 -5.37 25.57
CA THR A 67 -10.72 -5.92 25.95
C THR A 67 -10.62 -6.75 27.25
N PRO A 68 -11.64 -6.73 28.12
CA PRO A 68 -11.66 -7.50 29.37
C PRO A 68 -11.77 -9.03 29.20
N ASN A 69 -11.89 -9.52 27.95
CA ASN A 69 -11.98 -10.95 27.64
C ASN A 69 -10.61 -11.53 27.25
N THR A 70 -9.59 -11.34 28.09
CA THR A 70 -8.34 -12.09 27.97
C THR A 70 -8.67 -13.58 28.19
N PRO A 71 -8.34 -14.49 27.24
CA PRO A 71 -8.53 -15.91 27.45
C PRO A 71 -7.86 -16.37 28.73
N ALA A 72 -8.55 -17.21 29.52
CA ALA A 72 -7.99 -17.78 30.73
C ALA A 72 -6.65 -18.48 30.38
N GLY A 73 -5.55 -18.01 30.97
CA GLY A 73 -4.21 -18.58 30.78
C GLY A 73 -3.18 -17.72 30.05
N GLY A 74 -3.49 -16.46 29.68
CA GLY A 74 -2.49 -15.53 29.14
C GLY A 74 -2.10 -15.75 27.67
N LYS A 75 -2.84 -16.62 26.97
CA LYS A 75 -2.72 -16.84 25.52
C LYS A 75 -3.35 -15.67 24.75
N VAL A 76 -2.77 -15.35 23.60
CA VAL A 76 -3.21 -14.28 22.70
C VAL A 76 -3.52 -14.83 21.31
N GLY A 77 -4.33 -14.09 20.54
CA GLY A 77 -4.55 -14.41 19.14
C GLY A 77 -3.28 -14.19 18.32
N VAL A 78 -2.84 -15.23 17.60
CA VAL A 78 -1.72 -15.19 16.66
C VAL A 78 -2.18 -15.71 15.31
N LEU A 79 -1.54 -15.27 14.23
CA LEU A 79 -1.74 -15.87 12.92
C LEU A 79 -0.96 -17.19 12.83
N ALA A 80 -1.58 -18.24 12.33
CA ALA A 80 -0.95 -19.53 12.10
C ALA A 80 -1.18 -20.02 10.66
N GLN A 81 -0.14 -20.63 10.07
CA GLN A 81 -0.29 -21.58 8.98
C GLN A 81 -0.32 -22.98 9.61
N LEU A 82 -1.35 -23.78 9.29
CA LEU A 82 -1.58 -25.11 9.87
C LEU A 82 -1.55 -26.27 8.87
N SER A 83 -1.34 -26.00 7.59
CA SER A 83 -1.32 -27.00 6.53
C SER A 83 0.00 -27.78 6.54
N THR A 84 -0.08 -29.10 6.71
CA THR A 84 1.07 -30.01 6.73
C THR A 84 1.32 -30.73 5.39
N ASP A 85 0.89 -30.16 4.27
CA ASP A 85 1.18 -30.69 2.93
C ASP A 85 2.68 -30.56 2.62
N ALA A 86 3.36 -31.70 2.55
CA ALA A 86 4.81 -31.81 2.40
C ALA A 86 5.32 -31.70 0.95
N THR A 87 4.49 -31.22 0.01
CA THR A 87 4.92 -30.94 -1.37
C THR A 87 6.13 -29.99 -1.36
N GLU A 88 7.20 -30.33 -2.10
CA GLU A 88 8.49 -29.64 -2.01
C GLU A 88 8.43 -28.21 -2.57
N GLU A 89 7.93 -28.06 -3.80
CA GLU A 89 7.77 -26.78 -4.48
C GLU A 89 6.39 -26.18 -4.18
N ARG A 90 6.10 -26.06 -2.88
CA ARG A 90 4.85 -25.51 -2.33
C ARG A 90 5.16 -24.29 -1.46
N PHE A 91 4.74 -23.11 -1.90
CA PHE A 91 5.06 -21.83 -1.25
C PHE A 91 3.77 -21.06 -0.90
N PRO A 92 3.04 -21.48 0.15
CA PRO A 92 1.84 -20.77 0.57
C PRO A 92 2.22 -19.44 1.23
N ALA A 93 1.48 -18.41 0.85
CA ALA A 93 1.58 -17.08 1.44
C ALA A 93 0.20 -16.53 1.78
N LEU A 94 0.17 -15.61 2.74
CA LEU A 94 -1.02 -14.85 3.11
C LEU A 94 -0.72 -13.38 2.92
N VAL A 95 -1.36 -12.76 1.95
CA VAL A 95 -1.03 -11.41 1.46
C VAL A 95 -2.12 -10.42 1.89
N PHE A 96 -1.73 -9.28 2.44
CA PHE A 96 -2.64 -8.19 2.73
C PHE A 96 -3.07 -7.53 1.42
N ASP A 97 -4.36 -7.62 1.09
CA ASP A 97 -4.88 -7.33 -0.24
C ASP A 97 -5.38 -5.88 -0.40
N SER A 98 -5.52 -5.16 0.71
CA SER A 98 -6.14 -3.83 0.72
C SER A 98 -5.20 -2.67 0.41
N GLU A 99 -3.88 -2.90 0.30
CA GLU A 99 -2.91 -1.81 0.14
C GLU A 99 -1.62 -2.28 -0.56
N VAL A 100 -1.01 -1.37 -1.32
CA VAL A 100 0.26 -1.59 -2.03
C VAL A 100 1.34 -0.69 -1.44
N PHE A 101 2.50 -1.27 -1.14
CA PHE A 101 3.59 -0.59 -0.43
C PHE A 101 4.82 -0.44 -1.32
N GLY A 102 5.42 0.75 -1.29
CA GLY A 102 6.71 1.03 -1.94
C GLY A 102 7.84 1.01 -0.91
N ASP A 103 7.96 2.12 -0.17
CA ASP A 103 8.90 2.28 0.94
C ASP A 103 8.22 1.95 2.26
N PHE A 104 8.79 0.99 3.00
CA PHE A 104 8.23 0.51 4.27
C PHE A 104 9.29 -0.17 5.14
N THR A 105 8.98 -0.29 6.42
CA THR A 105 9.57 -1.24 7.35
C THR A 105 8.46 -2.15 7.85
N PHE A 106 8.55 -3.45 7.58
CA PHE A 106 7.61 -4.47 8.04
C PHE A 106 8.29 -5.36 9.06
N THR A 107 7.70 -5.47 10.24
CA THR A 107 8.21 -6.25 11.36
C THR A 107 7.16 -7.23 11.81
N THR A 108 7.55 -8.46 12.11
CA THR A 108 6.70 -9.47 12.72
C THR A 108 7.52 -10.37 13.62
N LYS A 109 6.93 -10.84 14.70
CA LYS A 109 7.45 -12.00 15.42
C LYS A 109 7.00 -13.26 14.73
N PHE A 110 7.84 -14.28 14.74
CA PHE A 110 7.55 -15.59 14.17
C PHE A 110 8.05 -16.72 15.06
N LYS A 111 7.44 -17.90 14.92
CA LYS A 111 7.87 -19.13 15.57
C LYS A 111 7.65 -20.31 14.63
N CYS A 112 8.72 -21.05 14.34
CA CYS A 112 8.62 -22.33 13.63
C CYS A 112 8.11 -23.39 14.62
N VAL A 113 6.90 -23.91 14.41
CA VAL A 113 6.24 -24.81 15.38
C VAL A 113 6.49 -26.26 15.02
N ALA A 114 6.24 -26.65 13.78
CA ALA A 114 6.30 -28.03 13.31
C ALA A 114 6.57 -28.11 11.80
N GLY A 115 6.74 -29.34 11.32
CA GLY A 115 7.05 -29.68 9.93
C GLY A 115 8.17 -30.71 9.87
N LYS A 116 8.03 -31.68 8.97
CA LYS A 116 8.99 -32.77 8.75
C LYS A 116 9.90 -32.47 7.57
N ALA A 117 9.32 -32.02 6.45
CA ALA A 117 10.08 -31.68 5.27
C ALA A 117 10.72 -30.29 5.41
N GLU A 118 9.96 -29.33 5.96
CA GLU A 118 10.44 -27.96 6.17
C GLU A 118 9.98 -27.41 7.52
N GLN A 119 10.78 -26.50 8.08
CA GLN A 119 10.43 -25.76 9.31
C GLN A 119 10.77 -24.28 9.12
N MET A 120 9.91 -23.59 8.38
CA MET A 120 10.17 -22.24 7.89
C MET A 120 9.06 -21.26 8.23
N ALA A 121 9.46 -20.05 8.55
CA ALA A 121 8.59 -18.88 8.65
C ALA A 121 9.27 -17.70 7.97
N GLY A 122 8.47 -16.87 7.31
CA GLY A 122 8.99 -15.74 6.57
C GLY A 122 7.93 -14.71 6.25
N VAL A 123 8.38 -13.68 5.55
CA VAL A 123 7.53 -12.61 5.04
C VAL A 123 7.67 -12.52 3.53
N VAL A 124 6.56 -12.23 2.87
CA VAL A 124 6.49 -11.91 1.45
C VAL A 124 6.29 -10.40 1.31
N PHE A 125 6.94 -9.78 0.34
CA PHE A 125 6.84 -8.34 0.12
C PHE A 125 7.10 -7.97 -1.33
N ARG A 126 6.64 -6.77 -1.70
CA ARG A 126 6.54 -6.33 -3.11
C ARG A 126 5.87 -7.39 -3.99
N TYR A 127 4.86 -8.06 -3.42
CA TYR A 127 4.09 -9.08 -4.10
C TYR A 127 3.18 -8.47 -5.16
N GLN A 128 3.34 -8.90 -6.39
CA GLN A 128 2.47 -8.53 -7.51
C GLN A 128 1.53 -9.69 -7.84
N ASP A 129 2.11 -10.88 -8.01
CA ASP A 129 1.40 -12.11 -8.36
C ASP A 129 2.27 -13.34 -7.97
N PRO A 130 1.78 -14.59 -8.14
CA PRO A 130 2.54 -15.80 -7.77
C PRO A 130 3.87 -16.00 -8.52
N LYS A 131 4.16 -15.22 -9.56
CA LYS A 131 5.38 -15.26 -10.38
C LYS A 131 6.35 -14.11 -10.08
N ASN A 132 5.91 -13.08 -9.34
CA ASN A 132 6.62 -11.81 -9.18
C ASN A 132 6.52 -11.27 -7.75
N TYR A 133 7.53 -11.57 -6.92
CA TYR A 133 7.62 -11.10 -5.54
C TYR A 133 9.00 -11.33 -4.90
N TYR A 134 9.23 -10.69 -3.76
CA TYR A 134 10.34 -10.98 -2.85
C TYR A 134 9.87 -11.73 -1.61
N TYR A 135 10.72 -12.57 -1.05
CA TYR A 135 10.48 -13.13 0.27
C TYR A 135 11.78 -13.33 1.06
N VAL A 136 11.66 -13.22 2.38
CA VAL A 136 12.72 -13.55 3.33
C VAL A 136 12.17 -14.60 4.27
N ARG A 137 12.97 -15.64 4.54
CA ARG A 137 12.55 -16.74 5.42
C ARG A 137 13.67 -17.21 6.33
N ALA A 138 13.31 -17.46 7.59
CA ALA A 138 14.11 -18.18 8.56
C ALA A 138 13.76 -19.67 8.49
N SER A 139 14.77 -20.54 8.59
CA SER A 139 14.59 -21.99 8.61
C SER A 139 15.24 -22.58 9.86
N ALA A 140 14.43 -23.23 10.70
CA ALA A 140 14.90 -23.95 11.87
C ALA A 140 15.66 -25.22 11.47
N LEU A 141 15.10 -25.99 10.54
CA LEU A 141 15.72 -27.21 10.01
C LEU A 141 17.03 -26.92 9.25
N GLY A 142 16.99 -25.92 8.36
CA GLY A 142 18.13 -25.53 7.53
C GLY A 142 19.15 -24.63 8.25
N LYS A 143 18.83 -24.11 9.44
CA LYS A 143 19.68 -23.21 10.24
C LYS A 143 20.20 -22.01 9.44
N ASN A 144 19.29 -21.32 8.75
CA ASN A 144 19.68 -20.18 7.94
C ASN A 144 18.53 -19.17 7.75
N VAL A 145 18.91 -17.93 7.48
CA VAL A 145 18.00 -16.86 7.04
C VAL A 145 18.35 -16.50 5.62
N ARG A 146 17.39 -16.57 4.71
CA ARG A 146 17.63 -16.35 3.27
C ARG A 146 16.58 -15.45 2.66
N PHE A 147 17.06 -14.54 1.81
CA PHE A 147 16.32 -13.76 0.85
C PHE A 147 16.26 -14.51 -0.48
N PHE A 148 15.12 -14.40 -1.14
CA PHE A 148 14.88 -14.89 -2.48
C PHE A 148 13.96 -13.92 -3.22
N LYS A 149 13.95 -14.03 -4.55
CA LYS A 149 12.93 -13.43 -5.40
C LYS A 149 12.38 -14.43 -6.40
N PHE A 150 11.12 -14.26 -6.76
CA PHE A 150 10.53 -14.81 -7.98
C PHE A 150 10.42 -13.69 -9.00
N VAL A 151 10.97 -13.90 -10.19
CA VAL A 151 10.83 -12.99 -11.34
C VAL A 151 10.36 -13.82 -12.52
N ASN A 152 9.19 -13.49 -13.07
CA ASN A 152 8.55 -14.25 -14.16
C ASN A 152 8.38 -15.75 -13.86
N GLY A 153 8.23 -16.11 -12.58
CA GLY A 153 8.05 -17.49 -12.12
C GLY A 153 9.36 -18.23 -11.85
N GLU A 154 10.50 -17.61 -12.10
CA GLU A 154 11.81 -18.18 -11.81
C GLU A 154 12.30 -17.71 -10.43
N ARG A 155 12.67 -18.68 -9.57
CA ARG A 155 13.21 -18.41 -8.24
C ARG A 155 14.71 -18.14 -8.30
N SER A 156 15.16 -17.08 -7.65
CA SER A 156 16.59 -16.77 -7.53
C SER A 156 17.36 -17.77 -6.67
N THR A 157 18.68 -17.71 -6.75
CA THR A 157 19.54 -18.32 -5.74
C THR A 157 19.33 -17.65 -4.37
N PRO A 158 19.54 -18.40 -3.26
CA PRO A 158 19.40 -17.87 -1.91
C PRO A 158 20.52 -16.87 -1.57
N ILE A 159 20.17 -15.74 -0.97
CA ILE A 159 21.14 -14.78 -0.41
C ILE A 159 20.94 -14.70 1.10
N GLY A 160 22.02 -14.79 1.88
CA GLY A 160 21.97 -14.65 3.34
C GLY A 160 22.89 -15.64 4.07
N PRO A 161 22.98 -15.55 5.39
CA PRO A 161 23.90 -16.37 6.19
C PRO A 161 23.29 -17.71 6.63
N GLU A 162 24.16 -18.58 7.16
CA GLU A 162 23.76 -19.60 8.11
C GLU A 162 23.65 -18.99 9.51
N VAL A 163 22.51 -19.19 10.15
CA VAL A 163 22.17 -18.67 11.48
C VAL A 163 21.25 -19.70 12.14
N PRO A 164 21.60 -20.21 13.33
CA PRO A 164 20.72 -21.09 14.07
C PRO A 164 19.37 -20.42 14.35
N ILE A 165 18.29 -21.11 13.99
CA ILE A 165 16.92 -20.73 14.33
C ILE A 165 16.35 -21.88 15.16
N GLU A 166 15.93 -21.59 16.38
CA GLU A 166 15.44 -22.63 17.28
C GLU A 166 13.96 -22.92 17.00
N GLN A 167 13.64 -24.19 16.76
CA GLN A 167 12.24 -24.61 16.66
C GLN A 167 11.55 -24.37 18.01
N GLY A 168 10.32 -23.85 17.98
CA GLY A 168 9.56 -23.58 19.19
C GLY A 168 9.88 -22.24 19.88
N VAL A 169 10.85 -21.49 19.38
CA VAL A 169 11.25 -20.18 19.95
C VAL A 169 10.70 -19.04 19.10
N TRP A 170 10.31 -17.96 19.77
CA TRP A 170 9.87 -16.74 19.12
C TRP A 170 11.08 -15.88 18.76
N HIS A 171 11.16 -15.48 17.50
CA HIS A 171 12.13 -14.54 16.95
C HIS A 171 11.40 -13.36 16.32
N GLU A 172 12.09 -12.24 16.09
CA GLU A 172 11.59 -11.09 15.35
C GLU A 172 12.28 -10.99 13.98
N LEU A 173 11.49 -10.85 12.92
CA LEU A 173 11.97 -10.57 11.57
C LEU A 173 11.53 -9.17 11.14
N SER A 174 12.46 -8.38 10.64
CA SER A 174 12.19 -7.05 10.10
C SER A 174 12.76 -6.91 8.69
N VAL A 175 11.96 -6.37 7.77
CA VAL A 175 12.36 -6.05 6.39
C VAL A 175 12.10 -4.56 6.15
N GLU A 176 13.14 -3.82 5.82
CA GLU A 176 13.08 -2.42 5.42
C GLU A 176 13.34 -2.30 3.91
N CYS A 177 12.46 -1.61 3.21
CA CYS A 177 12.58 -1.23 1.81
C CYS A 177 12.60 0.30 1.69
N LYS A 178 13.66 0.83 1.06
CA LYS A 178 13.80 2.25 0.70
C LYS A 178 14.29 2.38 -0.74
N GLY A 179 13.40 2.76 -1.65
CA GLY A 179 13.67 2.71 -3.09
C GLY A 179 13.97 1.28 -3.53
N ASN A 180 15.18 1.02 -4.01
CA ASN A 180 15.62 -0.34 -4.37
C ASN A 180 16.46 -1.03 -3.28
N GLN A 181 16.74 -0.35 -2.17
CA GLN A 181 17.51 -0.91 -1.07
C GLN A 181 16.62 -1.77 -0.16
N ILE A 182 17.12 -2.94 0.20
CA ILE A 182 16.45 -3.89 1.10
C ILE A 182 17.41 -4.23 2.25
N ARG A 183 16.94 -4.06 3.48
CA ARG A 183 17.64 -4.49 4.70
C ARG A 183 16.79 -5.50 5.44
N VAL A 184 17.45 -6.49 6.01
CA VAL A 184 16.80 -7.58 6.75
C VAL A 184 17.47 -7.72 8.10
N ALA A 185 16.69 -7.63 9.16
CA ALA A 185 17.14 -7.86 10.53
C ALA A 185 16.42 -9.05 11.16
N LEU A 186 17.17 -9.83 11.94
CA LEU A 186 16.67 -10.87 12.83
C LEU A 186 17.00 -10.46 14.27
N ASP A 187 16.00 -10.47 15.15
CA ASP A 187 16.13 -10.11 16.57
C ASP A 187 16.84 -8.76 16.77
N GLY A 188 16.46 -7.76 15.96
CA GLY A 188 17.00 -6.41 15.99
C GLY A 188 18.40 -6.23 15.37
N LYS A 189 19.01 -7.29 14.83
CA LYS A 189 20.34 -7.23 14.19
C LYS A 189 20.25 -7.48 12.69
N GLU A 190 20.87 -6.62 11.89
CA GLU A 190 20.99 -6.83 10.45
C GLU A 190 21.66 -8.18 10.17
N VAL A 191 20.98 -9.07 9.44
CA VAL A 191 21.36 -10.47 9.28
C VAL A 191 21.73 -10.81 7.84
N ILE A 192 21.17 -10.12 6.85
CA ILE A 192 21.56 -10.24 5.44
C ILE A 192 22.32 -8.97 5.05
N PRO A 193 23.43 -9.07 4.30
CA PRO A 193 24.09 -7.90 3.72
C PRO A 193 23.07 -7.01 2.98
N PRO A 194 23.19 -5.67 3.04
CA PRO A 194 22.28 -4.78 2.34
C PRO A 194 22.17 -5.14 0.86
N LEU A 195 20.94 -5.30 0.39
CA LEU A 195 20.67 -5.66 -1.00
C LEU A 195 20.21 -4.43 -1.77
N ALA A 196 20.48 -4.41 -3.07
CA ALA A 196 19.93 -3.45 -4.01
C ALA A 196 19.30 -4.22 -5.19
N ASP A 197 17.98 -4.13 -5.35
CA ASP A 197 17.26 -4.89 -6.37
C ASP A 197 16.16 -4.04 -7.04
N ASN A 198 16.17 -4.00 -8.37
CA ASN A 198 15.26 -3.19 -9.19
C ASN A 198 14.10 -3.99 -9.80
N SER A 199 13.95 -5.29 -9.49
CA SER A 199 12.89 -6.12 -10.08
C SER A 199 11.49 -5.60 -9.76
N PHE A 200 11.25 -5.18 -8.51
CA PHE A 200 9.97 -4.63 -8.06
C PHE A 200 10.18 -3.37 -7.23
N ALA A 201 9.48 -2.28 -7.56
CA ALA A 201 9.49 -1.03 -6.81
C ALA A 201 8.41 -0.99 -5.70
N PHE A 202 7.32 -1.72 -5.91
CA PHE A 202 6.18 -1.76 -5.00
C PHE A 202 5.42 -3.08 -5.14
N GLY A 203 4.59 -3.38 -4.15
CA GLY A 203 3.65 -4.49 -4.19
C GLY A 203 3.01 -4.71 -2.83
N LYS A 204 2.22 -5.76 -2.71
CA LYS A 204 1.60 -6.17 -1.45
C LYS A 204 2.63 -6.86 -0.54
N LEU A 205 2.26 -7.10 0.71
CA LEU A 205 3.09 -7.82 1.68
C LEU A 205 2.27 -8.77 2.54
N GLY A 206 2.96 -9.63 3.27
CA GLY A 206 2.34 -10.52 4.23
C GLY A 206 3.29 -11.62 4.68
N PHE A 207 2.73 -12.80 4.91
CA PHE A 207 3.40 -13.92 5.55
C PHE A 207 3.66 -15.05 4.57
N TRP A 208 4.72 -15.82 4.78
CA TRP A 208 5.19 -16.85 3.87
C TRP A 208 5.66 -18.08 4.64
N THR A 209 5.37 -19.28 4.11
CA THR A 209 5.90 -20.56 4.60
C THR A 209 6.23 -21.49 3.41
N LYS A 210 6.82 -22.66 3.67
CA LYS A 210 7.12 -23.67 2.64
C LYS A 210 6.62 -25.05 3.07
N SER A 211 6.11 -25.81 2.12
CA SER A 211 5.79 -27.24 2.32
C SER A 211 4.93 -27.45 3.57
N ASP A 212 5.29 -28.39 4.45
CA ASP A 212 4.55 -28.73 5.66
C ASP A 212 4.89 -27.88 6.89
N SER A 213 5.53 -26.72 6.69
CA SER A 213 5.89 -25.81 7.79
C SER A 213 4.65 -25.27 8.49
N VAL A 214 4.47 -25.66 9.75
CA VAL A 214 3.51 -25.06 10.67
C VAL A 214 4.22 -23.94 11.42
N SER A 215 3.75 -22.71 11.26
CA SER A 215 4.41 -21.51 11.76
C SER A 215 3.41 -20.50 12.30
N HIS A 216 3.78 -19.82 13.39
CA HIS A 216 2.99 -18.77 14.01
C HIS A 216 3.63 -17.39 13.78
N PHE A 217 2.79 -16.35 13.69
CA PHE A 217 3.17 -14.96 13.52
C PHE A 217 2.39 -14.07 14.50
N ALA A 218 3.08 -13.13 15.12
CA ALA A 218 2.52 -12.20 16.10
C ALA A 218 3.15 -10.81 15.96
N ASP A 219 2.54 -9.82 16.60
CA ASP A 219 3.03 -8.43 16.65
C ASP A 219 3.39 -7.83 15.29
N ALA A 220 2.62 -8.17 14.25
CA ALA A 220 2.92 -7.71 12.90
C ALA A 220 2.57 -6.23 12.74
N LYS A 221 3.55 -5.45 12.29
CA LYS A 221 3.47 -3.99 12.16
C LYS A 221 4.19 -3.54 10.90
N ILE A 222 3.60 -2.57 10.22
CA ILE A 222 4.24 -1.86 9.12
C ILE A 222 4.29 -0.36 9.41
N THR A 223 5.45 0.24 9.21
CA THR A 223 5.62 1.69 9.06
C THR A 223 5.97 1.98 7.62
N TYR A 224 5.25 2.85 6.93
CA TYR A 224 5.40 3.03 5.48
C TYR A 224 5.17 4.46 5.07
N THR A 225 5.70 4.83 3.90
CA THR A 225 5.34 6.09 3.25
C THR A 225 4.10 5.82 2.41
N PRO A 226 2.93 6.42 2.73
CA PRO A 226 1.75 6.26 1.89
C PRO A 226 2.09 6.63 0.46
N ARG A 227 1.75 5.74 -0.48
CA ARG A 227 1.90 6.06 -1.90
C ARG A 227 0.90 7.15 -2.21
N GLU A 228 1.41 8.33 -2.54
CA GLU A 228 0.57 9.37 -3.11
C GLU A 228 0.20 8.93 -4.53
N THR A 229 -1.09 8.69 -4.77
CA THR A 229 -1.58 8.40 -6.11
C THR A 229 -1.35 9.60 -7.01
N LEU A 230 -1.18 9.38 -8.31
CA LEU A 230 -1.04 10.49 -9.24
C LEU A 230 -2.22 11.47 -9.15
N ALA A 231 -3.44 10.97 -8.95
CA ALA A 231 -4.62 11.81 -8.73
C ALA A 231 -4.44 12.78 -7.54
N LYS A 232 -3.92 12.31 -6.40
CA LYS A 232 -3.64 13.17 -5.23
C LYS A 232 -2.56 14.20 -5.53
N ALA A 233 -1.48 13.78 -6.19
CA ALA A 233 -0.42 14.70 -6.59
C ALA A 233 -0.94 15.81 -7.53
N LEU A 234 -1.78 15.46 -8.51
CA LEU A 234 -2.41 16.41 -9.43
C LEU A 234 -3.30 17.42 -8.70
N VAL A 235 -4.11 16.97 -7.75
CA VAL A 235 -4.95 17.84 -6.91
C VAL A 235 -4.09 18.82 -6.13
N ARG A 236 -3.04 18.34 -5.45
CA ARG A 236 -2.13 19.19 -4.67
C ARG A 236 -1.48 20.26 -5.55
N GLU A 237 -0.98 19.88 -6.72
CA GLU A 237 -0.34 20.80 -7.66
C GLU A 237 -1.27 21.93 -8.14
N ILE A 238 -2.56 21.63 -8.36
CA ILE A 238 -3.54 22.65 -8.72
C ILE A 238 -3.79 23.60 -7.56
N PHE A 239 -3.91 23.06 -6.34
CA PHE A 239 -4.25 23.82 -5.15
C PHE A 239 -3.09 24.71 -4.66
N GLU A 240 -1.85 24.21 -4.66
CA GLU A 240 -0.67 24.96 -4.22
C GLU A 240 -0.33 26.14 -5.15
N LYS A 241 -0.66 26.03 -6.44
CA LYS A 241 -0.22 27.00 -7.45
C LYS A 241 -1.20 28.16 -7.67
N ARG A 242 -2.42 28.16 -7.10
CA ARG A 242 -3.48 29.11 -7.51
C ARG A 242 -4.47 29.51 -6.39
N SER A 243 -4.58 30.82 -6.15
CA SER A 243 -5.46 31.41 -5.13
C SER A 243 -6.96 31.47 -5.47
N SER A 244 -7.34 31.23 -6.74
CA SER A 244 -8.73 31.27 -7.20
C SER A 244 -9.47 29.93 -7.11
N VAL A 245 -8.75 28.83 -6.92
CA VAL A 245 -9.34 27.49 -6.76
C VAL A 245 -9.60 27.24 -5.28
N GLN A 246 -10.83 26.84 -4.92
CA GLN A 246 -11.24 26.54 -3.55
C GLN A 246 -11.47 25.04 -3.32
N GLY A 247 -11.70 24.31 -4.41
CA GLY A 247 -11.91 22.87 -4.40
C GLY A 247 -11.45 22.24 -5.71
N VAL A 248 -10.84 21.08 -5.60
CA VAL A 248 -10.53 20.18 -6.71
C VAL A 248 -10.96 18.79 -6.26
N THR A 249 -11.78 18.12 -7.06
CA THR A 249 -12.20 16.75 -6.80
C THR A 249 -12.12 15.95 -8.10
N ILE A 250 -11.43 14.81 -8.06
CA ILE A 250 -11.32 13.88 -9.17
C ILE A 250 -12.21 12.68 -8.87
N TYR A 251 -13.09 12.36 -9.82
CA TYR A 251 -14.02 11.24 -9.76
C TYR A 251 -13.67 10.20 -10.82
N MET A 252 -13.74 8.93 -10.45
CA MET A 252 -13.53 7.81 -11.36
C MET A 252 -14.73 6.86 -11.28
N LYS A 253 -15.07 6.26 -12.41
CA LYS A 253 -16.13 5.25 -12.50
C LYS A 253 -15.61 3.90 -12.02
N ASP A 254 -16.39 3.18 -11.22
CA ASP A 254 -16.08 1.81 -10.82
C ASP A 254 -16.11 0.87 -12.05
N SER A 255 -15.19 -0.10 -12.10
CA SER A 255 -15.05 -1.01 -13.25
C SER A 255 -16.26 -1.93 -13.46
N THR A 256 -17.06 -2.16 -12.42
CA THR A 256 -18.15 -3.14 -12.40
C THR A 256 -19.56 -2.53 -12.37
N GLY A 257 -19.70 -1.21 -12.36
CA GLY A 257 -21.00 -0.57 -12.17
C GLY A 257 -21.13 0.86 -12.72
N PRO A 258 -22.33 1.46 -12.64
CA PRO A 258 -22.56 2.85 -13.02
C PRO A 258 -22.13 3.84 -11.93
N THR A 259 -21.49 3.38 -10.86
CA THR A 259 -21.08 4.22 -9.74
C THR A 259 -19.81 4.98 -10.06
N VAL A 260 -19.75 6.21 -9.58
CA VAL A 260 -18.54 7.05 -9.61
C VAL A 260 -18.14 7.37 -8.18
N ARG A 261 -16.84 7.45 -7.90
CA ARG A 261 -16.30 7.72 -6.56
C ARG A 261 -15.22 8.77 -6.62
N VAL A 262 -15.07 9.50 -5.53
CA VAL A 262 -13.96 10.43 -5.33
C VAL A 262 -12.67 9.65 -5.14
N ILE A 263 -11.71 9.80 -6.06
CA ILE A 263 -10.38 9.16 -5.96
C ILE A 263 -9.31 10.11 -5.41
N ALA A 264 -9.51 11.43 -5.54
CA ALA A 264 -8.65 12.43 -4.94
C ALA A 264 -9.38 13.77 -4.78
N THR A 265 -9.09 14.50 -3.71
CA THR A 265 -9.61 15.85 -3.47
C THR A 265 -8.71 16.60 -2.50
N ASN A 266 -8.80 17.93 -2.47
CA ASN A 266 -8.13 18.75 -1.44
C ASN A 266 -8.84 18.69 -0.07
N ARG A 267 -9.91 17.89 0.05
CA ARG A 267 -10.67 17.63 1.27
C ARG A 267 -10.66 16.12 1.55
N ASP A 268 -9.55 15.60 2.08
CA ASP A 268 -9.27 14.16 2.19
C ASP A 268 -10.43 13.30 2.75
N GLN A 269 -11.27 13.85 3.63
CA GLN A 269 -12.46 13.17 4.18
C GLN A 269 -13.53 12.77 3.14
N LEU A 270 -13.47 13.31 1.91
CA LEU A 270 -14.41 12.97 0.84
C LEU A 270 -13.93 11.82 -0.04
N VAL A 271 -12.66 11.39 0.08
CA VAL A 271 -12.12 10.29 -0.72
C VAL A 271 -12.92 9.00 -0.45
N GLY A 272 -13.31 8.30 -1.51
CA GLY A 272 -14.14 7.08 -1.47
C GLY A 272 -15.65 7.32 -1.46
N GLN A 273 -16.11 8.56 -1.22
CA GLN A 273 -17.53 8.90 -1.29
C GLN A 273 -18.06 8.79 -2.74
N LEU A 274 -19.35 8.50 -2.86
CA LEU A 274 -20.04 8.42 -4.15
C LEU A 274 -20.17 9.81 -4.78
N GLY A 275 -19.89 9.91 -6.08
CA GLY A 275 -20.25 11.06 -6.91
C GLY A 275 -21.71 10.96 -7.40
N GLY A 276 -22.16 11.98 -8.14
CA GLY A 276 -23.52 12.07 -8.65
C GLY A 276 -23.64 11.81 -10.15
N ASP A 277 -24.86 11.99 -10.66
CA ASP A 277 -25.18 11.84 -12.09
C ASP A 277 -24.41 12.80 -12.98
N THR A 278 -24.04 13.98 -12.47
CA THR A 278 -23.22 14.95 -13.22
C THR A 278 -21.87 14.35 -13.58
N GLU A 279 -21.13 13.81 -12.60
CA GLU A 279 -19.82 13.21 -12.82
C GLU A 279 -19.92 11.97 -13.72
N LEU A 280 -20.95 11.15 -13.52
CA LEU A 280 -21.19 10.00 -14.37
C LEU A 280 -21.45 10.41 -15.82
N ASN A 281 -22.25 11.46 -16.05
CA ASN A 281 -22.52 11.98 -17.39
C ASN A 281 -21.27 12.58 -18.03
N VAL A 282 -20.43 13.30 -17.28
CA VAL A 282 -19.14 13.80 -17.78
C VAL A 282 -18.29 12.64 -18.29
N ILE A 283 -18.17 11.56 -17.52
CA ILE A 283 -17.34 10.41 -17.89
C ILE A 283 -17.95 9.65 -19.07
N THR A 284 -19.26 9.42 -19.07
CA THR A 284 -19.91 8.54 -20.06
C THR A 284 -20.30 9.23 -21.36
N LYS A 285 -20.45 10.55 -21.36
CA LYS A 285 -20.92 11.32 -22.52
C LYS A 285 -19.90 12.34 -23.03
N ASP A 286 -18.75 12.48 -22.37
CA ASP A 286 -17.72 13.47 -22.70
C ASP A 286 -18.31 14.89 -22.83
N VAL A 287 -18.92 15.34 -21.74
CA VAL A 287 -19.59 16.65 -21.65
C VAL A 287 -19.00 17.48 -20.51
N ILE A 288 -19.09 18.80 -20.65
CA ILE A 288 -18.71 19.76 -19.60
C ILE A 288 -19.97 20.24 -18.91
N TYR A 289 -19.98 20.24 -17.58
CA TYR A 289 -21.04 20.86 -16.78
C TYR A 289 -20.53 22.10 -16.06
N SER A 290 -21.33 23.16 -16.07
CA SER A 290 -21.15 24.34 -15.22
C SER A 290 -22.35 24.51 -14.30
N GLY A 291 -22.08 24.82 -13.04
CA GLY A 291 -23.08 25.18 -12.05
C GLY A 291 -22.57 26.25 -11.12
N GLU A 292 -23.40 26.63 -10.16
CA GLU A 292 -23.08 27.62 -9.14
C GLU A 292 -23.53 27.09 -7.78
N ASP A 293 -22.66 27.22 -6.79
CA ASP A 293 -22.97 26.98 -5.39
C ASP A 293 -23.30 28.32 -4.74
N SER A 294 -24.57 28.72 -4.84
CA SER A 294 -25.05 30.04 -4.38
C SER A 294 -24.76 30.32 -2.90
N PRO A 295 -24.90 29.36 -1.96
CA PRO A 295 -24.48 29.56 -0.57
C PRO A 295 -23.00 29.91 -0.39
N SER A 296 -22.12 29.30 -1.17
CA SER A 296 -20.66 29.48 -1.06
C SER A 296 -20.11 30.57 -1.99
N GLY A 297 -20.93 31.07 -2.94
CA GLY A 297 -20.50 32.00 -3.97
C GLY A 297 -19.46 31.42 -4.93
N LEU A 298 -19.47 30.09 -5.13
CA LEU A 298 -18.48 29.38 -5.95
C LEU A 298 -19.07 28.97 -7.29
N ARG A 299 -18.25 29.02 -8.34
CA ARG A 299 -18.59 28.44 -9.64
C ARG A 299 -18.05 27.01 -9.68
N LEU A 300 -18.94 26.07 -9.98
CA LEU A 300 -18.60 24.65 -10.12
C LEU A 300 -18.42 24.35 -11.60
N ILE A 301 -17.25 23.84 -11.99
CA ILE A 301 -17.02 23.37 -13.36
C ILE A 301 -16.56 21.91 -13.27
N THR A 302 -17.33 21.00 -13.88
CA THR A 302 -16.98 19.58 -13.95
C THR A 302 -16.61 19.24 -15.39
N LEU A 303 -15.36 18.84 -15.60
CA LEU A 303 -14.77 18.61 -16.92
C LEU A 303 -14.30 17.15 -17.07
N PRO A 304 -14.34 16.59 -18.28
CA PRO A 304 -13.73 15.31 -18.58
C PRO A 304 -12.21 15.42 -18.53
N LEU A 305 -11.56 14.39 -18.01
CA LEU A 305 -10.11 14.22 -18.01
C LEU A 305 -9.75 13.07 -18.92
N HIS A 306 -9.09 13.39 -20.04
CA HIS A 306 -8.80 12.39 -21.08
C HIS A 306 -7.44 11.72 -20.87
N ASP A 307 -7.40 10.44 -21.19
CA ASP A 307 -6.15 9.70 -21.32
C ASP A 307 -5.44 10.01 -22.66
N ARG A 308 -4.32 9.33 -22.92
CA ARG A 308 -3.52 9.58 -24.13
C ARG A 308 -4.23 9.15 -25.43
N ASN A 309 -5.21 8.25 -25.32
CA ASN A 309 -6.00 7.76 -26.45
C ASN A 309 -7.21 8.67 -26.72
N GLY A 310 -7.47 9.65 -25.84
CA GLY A 310 -8.64 10.53 -25.93
C GLY A 310 -9.88 9.94 -25.27
N GLU A 311 -9.76 8.85 -24.52
CA GLU A 311 -10.87 8.29 -23.73
C GLU A 311 -11.00 9.04 -22.40
N VAL A 312 -12.23 9.20 -21.90
CA VAL A 312 -12.46 9.89 -20.63
C VAL A 312 -12.09 8.97 -19.46
N ALA A 313 -10.94 9.22 -18.84
CA ALA A 313 -10.44 8.45 -17.71
C ALA A 313 -11.13 8.81 -16.37
N ALA A 314 -11.53 10.08 -16.22
CA ALA A 314 -12.10 10.60 -14.98
C ALA A 314 -12.89 11.90 -15.24
N ALA A 315 -13.69 12.33 -14.25
CA ALA A 315 -14.25 13.67 -14.20
C ALA A 315 -13.52 14.51 -13.13
N VAL A 316 -13.25 15.78 -13.43
CA VAL A 316 -12.61 16.72 -12.51
C VAL A 316 -13.56 17.86 -12.23
N ARG A 317 -13.97 18.01 -10.97
CA ARG A 317 -14.75 19.16 -10.49
C ARG A 317 -13.81 20.19 -9.89
N LEU A 318 -13.85 21.41 -10.44
CA LEU A 318 -13.20 22.59 -9.90
C LEU A 318 -14.24 23.50 -9.27
N GLU A 319 -13.96 23.94 -8.04
CA GLU A 319 -14.71 24.98 -7.36
C GLU A 319 -13.88 26.27 -7.42
N LEU A 320 -14.37 27.25 -8.18
CA LEU A 320 -13.65 28.49 -8.46
C LEU A 320 -14.31 29.67 -7.74
N LYS A 321 -13.51 30.59 -7.19
CA LYS A 321 -14.03 31.86 -6.70
C LYS A 321 -14.69 32.62 -7.85
N THR A 322 -15.91 33.10 -7.62
CA THR A 322 -16.60 33.95 -8.58
C THR A 322 -16.08 35.38 -8.53
N PHE A 323 -16.24 36.10 -9.64
CA PHE A 323 -16.02 37.54 -9.69
C PHE A 323 -17.16 38.20 -10.47
N LYS A 324 -17.38 39.50 -10.23
CA LYS A 324 -18.50 40.24 -10.83
C LYS A 324 -18.41 40.20 -12.36
N GLY A 325 -19.50 39.77 -13.01
CA GLY A 325 -19.57 39.66 -14.47
C GLY A 325 -18.95 38.38 -15.06
N GLN A 326 -18.56 37.41 -14.22
CA GLN A 326 -18.10 36.11 -14.70
C GLN A 326 -19.24 35.35 -15.39
N THR A 327 -19.01 34.92 -16.63
CA THR A 327 -19.92 34.06 -17.39
C THR A 327 -19.49 32.60 -17.30
N GLU A 328 -20.40 31.69 -17.65
CA GLU A 328 -20.10 30.26 -17.79
C GLU A 328 -18.89 30.01 -18.70
N LYS A 329 -18.90 30.63 -19.89
CA LYS A 329 -17.83 30.50 -20.87
C LYS A 329 -16.48 30.96 -20.30
N ASN A 330 -16.45 32.06 -19.56
CA ASN A 330 -15.23 32.56 -18.94
C ASN A 330 -14.69 31.60 -17.87
N ALA A 331 -15.59 31.00 -17.07
CA ALA A 331 -15.20 30.01 -16.07
C ALA A 331 -14.63 28.73 -16.70
N ILE A 332 -15.24 28.24 -17.79
CA ILE A 332 -14.73 27.09 -18.55
C ILE A 332 -13.35 27.40 -19.14
N ILE A 333 -13.17 28.55 -19.78
CA ILE A 333 -11.86 28.98 -20.33
C ILE A 333 -10.78 29.01 -19.23
N THR A 334 -11.15 29.44 -18.02
CA THR A 334 -10.25 29.46 -16.86
C THR A 334 -9.91 28.06 -16.36
N ALA A 335 -10.85 27.11 -16.47
CA ALA A 335 -10.71 25.74 -16.01
C ALA A 335 -9.86 24.85 -16.95
N MET A 336 -9.99 25.03 -18.27
CA MET A 336 -9.35 24.17 -19.28
C MET A 336 -7.83 23.98 -19.12
N PRO A 337 -7.02 25.01 -18.79
CA PRO A 337 -5.58 24.83 -18.60
C PRO A 337 -5.20 23.93 -17.42
N PHE A 338 -6.09 23.71 -16.46
CA PHE A 338 -5.86 22.72 -15.38
C PHE A 338 -5.98 21.31 -15.93
N ILE A 339 -7.07 21.04 -16.64
CA ILE A 339 -7.35 19.74 -17.27
C ILE A 339 -6.23 19.37 -18.24
N LYS A 340 -5.87 20.28 -19.16
CA LYS A 340 -4.82 20.01 -20.15
C LYS A 340 -3.45 19.71 -19.53
N ARG A 341 -3.14 20.28 -18.36
CA ARG A 341 -1.89 19.95 -17.62
C ARG A 341 -1.98 18.62 -16.89
N MET A 342 -3.15 18.25 -16.38
CA MET A 342 -3.38 16.94 -15.79
C MET A 342 -3.27 15.83 -16.84
N GLU A 343 -3.88 16.02 -18.02
CA GLU A 343 -3.84 15.05 -19.14
C GLU A 343 -2.41 14.74 -19.61
N GLN A 344 -1.47 15.69 -19.45
CA GLN A 344 -0.05 15.48 -19.81
C GLN A 344 0.71 14.54 -18.85
N ARG A 345 0.11 14.16 -17.71
CA ARG A 345 0.81 13.48 -16.62
C ARG A 345 0.56 11.99 -16.54
N PHE A 346 -0.39 11.46 -17.32
CA PHE A 346 -0.75 10.05 -17.30
C PHE A 346 -1.01 9.53 -18.73
N LYS A 347 -1.04 8.20 -18.89
CA LYS A 347 -1.28 7.54 -20.17
C LYS A 347 -2.64 6.85 -20.21
N GLU A 348 -3.01 6.17 -19.12
CA GLU A 348 -4.23 5.37 -18.98
C GLU A 348 -4.93 5.68 -17.66
N ALA A 349 -6.22 5.37 -17.54
CA ALA A 349 -7.01 5.64 -16.33
C ALA A 349 -6.40 5.04 -15.05
N LYS A 350 -5.80 3.85 -15.13
CA LYS A 350 -5.19 3.17 -13.98
C LYS A 350 -4.02 3.95 -13.36
N ASP A 351 -3.29 4.72 -14.16
CA ASP A 351 -2.15 5.53 -13.70
C ASP A 351 -2.57 6.57 -12.65
N LEU A 352 -3.85 6.98 -12.63
CA LEU A 352 -4.38 7.94 -11.66
C LEU A 352 -4.45 7.38 -10.23
N ILE A 353 -4.55 6.06 -10.08
CA ILE A 353 -4.79 5.37 -8.81
C ILE A 353 -3.63 4.44 -8.38
N GLU A 354 -2.66 4.19 -9.27
CA GLU A 354 -1.52 3.28 -9.06
C GLU A 354 -0.30 3.89 -8.36
#